data_AF-A0A7J3DJR6-F1
#
_entry.id   AF-A0A7J3DJR6-F1
#
_cell.length_a   1.000
_cell.length_b   1.000
_cell.length_c   1.000
_cell.angle_alpha   90.00
_cell.angle_beta   90.00
_cell.angle_gamma   90.00
#
_symmetry.space_group_name_H-M   'P 1'
#
loop_
_entity.id
_entity.type
_entity.pdbx_description
1 polymer ?
#
loop_
_entity_poly.entity_id
_entity_poly.type
_entity_poly.pdbx_seq_one_letter_code
_entity_poly.pdbx_strand_id
1 'polypeptide(L)'
;MEVVVEVTVGGIKQKHKFKTVKETTPFGTYELIDIPITLSKLELLRIANEKGIPVLNNGEKYFPKGKTARDIIMENKEKENKAKRKKK
;
A
#
# COMPACT_ATOMS: atom_id res chain seq x y z
N MET A 1 1.70 -1.10 11.24
CA MET A 1 0.28 -0.71 11.12
C MET A 1 -0.46 -1.93 10.58
N GLU A 2 -1.68 -2.19 11.05
CA GLU A 2 -2.50 -3.29 10.53
C GLU A 2 -3.57 -2.71 9.62
N VAL A 3 -3.65 -3.20 8.38
CA VAL A 3 -4.64 -2.76 7.40
C VAL A 3 -5.64 -3.87 7.20
N VAL A 4 -6.91 -3.57 7.46
CA VAL A 4 -8.02 -4.46 7.12
C VAL A 4 -8.33 -4.26 5.64
N VAL A 5 -8.22 -5.34 4.87
CA VAL A 5 -8.49 -5.36 3.44
C VAL A 5 -9.54 -6.42 3.16
N GLU A 6 -10.54 -6.07 2.37
CA GLU A 6 -11.52 -7.03 1.89
C GLU A 6 -10.98 -7.66 0.60
N VAL A 7 -10.80 -8.98 0.60
CA VAL A 7 -10.21 -9.74 -0.50
C VAL A 7 -11.18 -10.82 -0.96
N THR A 8 -11.30 -11.02 -2.27
CA THR A 8 -12.16 -12.07 -2.83
C THR A 8 -11.32 -13.32 -3.10
N VAL A 9 -11.56 -14.40 -2.32
CA VAL A 9 -10.87 -15.69 -2.49
C VAL A 9 -11.92 -16.74 -2.86
N GLY A 10 -11.78 -17.36 -4.03
CA GLY A 10 -12.73 -18.39 -4.49
C GLY A 10 -14.17 -17.90 -4.65
N GLY A 11 -14.38 -16.62 -4.96
CA GLY A 11 -15.71 -15.99 -5.06
C GLY A 11 -16.31 -15.51 -3.74
N ILE A 12 -15.64 -15.76 -2.60
CA ILE A 12 -16.08 -15.33 -1.28
C ILE A 12 -15.27 -14.09 -0.87
N LYS A 13 -15.98 -13.01 -0.52
CA LYS A 13 -15.37 -11.82 0.08
C LYS A 13 -15.00 -12.12 1.53
N GLN A 14 -13.72 -12.06 1.84
CA GLN A 14 -13.20 -12.26 3.18
C GLN A 14 -12.42 -11.03 3.62
N LYS A 15 -12.60 -10.61 4.87
CA LYS A 15 -11.81 -9.55 5.47
C LYS A 15 -10.55 -10.14 6.07
N HIS A 16 -9.41 -9.78 5.52
CA HIS A 16 -8.10 -10.20 6.01
C HIS A 16 -7.37 -8.99 6.61
N LYS A 17 -6.60 -9.26 7.65
CA LYS A 17 -5.73 -8.27 8.28
C LYS A 17 -4.31 -8.49 7.78
N PHE A 18 -3.77 -7.49 7.10
CA PHE A 18 -2.41 -7.53 6.58
C PHE A 18 -1.53 -6.53 7.31
N LYS A 19 -0.24 -6.87 7.43
CA LYS A 19 0.75 -5.99 8.01
C LYS A 19 1.28 -5.05 6.94
N THR A 20 1.48 -3.79 7.30
CA THR A 20 2.27 -2.88 6.47
C THR A 20 3.75 -3.00 6.81
N VAL A 21 4.60 -3.12 5.79
CA VAL A 21 6.05 -3.11 5.91
C VAL A 21 6.60 -1.80 5.34
N LYS A 22 7.72 -1.33 5.87
CA LYS A 22 8.42 -0.14 5.35
C LYS A 22 9.52 -0.61 4.42
N GLU A 23 9.53 -0.08 3.21
CA GLU A 23 10.60 -0.30 2.26
C GLU A 23 11.40 0.98 2.06
N THR A 24 12.72 0.85 2.19
CA THR A 24 13.66 1.94 1.95
C THR A 24 14.20 1.83 0.53
N THR A 25 13.96 2.86 -0.27
CA THR A 25 14.55 3.02 -1.61
C THR A 25 15.50 4.22 -1.62
N PRO A 26 16.38 4.35 -2.62
CA PRO A 26 17.26 5.52 -2.75
C PRO A 26 16.53 6.87 -2.77
N PHE A 27 15.26 6.88 -3.17
CA PHE A 27 14.43 8.09 -3.21
C PHE A 27 13.78 8.42 -1.85
N GLY A 28 13.73 7.46 -0.95
CA GLY A 28 13.11 7.57 0.37
C GLY A 28 12.44 6.28 0.83
N THR A 29 11.84 6.35 2.02
CA THR A 29 11.12 5.24 2.64
C THR A 29 9.63 5.38 2.36
N TYR A 30 8.97 4.30 1.97
CA TYR A 30 7.53 4.23 1.79
C TYR A 30 6.95 2.95 2.40
N GLU A 31 5.65 2.96 2.64
CA GLU A 31 4.93 1.84 3.23
C GLU A 31 4.34 0.96 2.13
N LEU A 32 4.37 -0.34 2.35
CA LEU A 32 3.78 -1.38 1.51
C LEU A 32 2.83 -2.21 2.36
N ILE A 33 1.79 -2.79 1.77
CA ILE A 33 0.98 -3.82 2.41
C ILE A 33 1.55 -5.18 2.03
N ASP A 34 1.98 -5.98 3.00
CA ASP A 34 2.47 -7.34 2.77
C ASP A 34 1.31 -8.33 2.78
N ILE A 35 1.03 -8.90 1.61
CA ILE A 35 -0.02 -9.89 1.39
C ILE A 35 0.66 -11.20 1.00
N PRO A 36 0.85 -12.15 1.93
CA PRO A 36 1.51 -13.43 1.64
C PRO A 36 0.58 -14.47 0.99
N ILE A 37 -0.68 -14.13 0.73
CA ILE A 37 -1.65 -15.02 0.07
C ILE A 37 -1.68 -14.77 -1.43
N THR A 38 -1.72 -15.82 -2.23
CA THR A 38 -1.85 -15.68 -3.70
C THR A 38 -3.22 -15.12 -4.05
N LEU A 39 -3.26 -13.88 -4.56
CA LEU A 39 -4.46 -13.23 -5.07
C LEU A 39 -4.31 -12.95 -6.56
N SER A 40 -5.43 -12.70 -7.22
CA SER A 40 -5.38 -12.25 -8.62
C SER A 40 -4.73 -10.87 -8.72
N LYS A 41 -3.96 -10.65 -9.77
CA LYS A 41 -3.35 -9.34 -10.08
C LYS A 41 -4.37 -8.19 -10.08
N LEU A 42 -5.60 -8.45 -10.53
CA LEU A 42 -6.68 -7.46 -10.53
C LEU A 42 -7.10 -7.08 -9.11
N GLU A 43 -7.26 -8.04 -8.20
CA GLU A 43 -7.58 -7.76 -6.79
C GLU A 43 -6.43 -7.02 -6.10
N LEU A 44 -5.18 -7.43 -6.33
CA LEU A 44 -4.00 -6.75 -5.76
C LEU A 44 -3.93 -5.28 -6.19
N LEU A 45 -4.16 -5.00 -7.48
CA LEU A 45 -4.23 -3.63 -8.00
C LEU A 45 -5.44 -2.87 -7.42
N ARG A 46 -6.59 -3.52 -7.26
CA ARG A 46 -7.77 -2.90 -6.65
C ARG A 46 -7.48 -2.47 -5.22
N ILE A 47 -6.88 -3.34 -4.41
CA ILE A 47 -6.48 -3.06 -3.02
C ILE A 47 -5.50 -1.88 -2.98
N ALA A 48 -4.48 -1.91 -3.86
CA ALA A 48 -3.49 -0.85 -3.93
C ALA A 48 -4.13 0.51 -4.26
N ASN A 49 -5.10 0.53 -5.17
CA ASN A 49 -5.87 1.72 -5.54
C ASN A 49 -6.77 2.20 -4.40
N GLU A 50 -7.50 1.28 -3.75
CA GLU A 50 -8.47 1.61 -2.71
C GLU A 50 -7.80 2.18 -1.46
N LYS A 51 -6.65 1.62 -1.06
CA LYS A 51 -5.86 2.12 0.08
C LYS A 51 -4.92 3.24 -0.30
N GLY A 52 -4.61 3.40 -1.59
CA GLY A 52 -3.58 4.32 -2.07
C GLY A 52 -2.16 3.93 -1.63
N ILE A 53 -1.94 2.67 -1.24
CA ILE A 53 -0.67 2.14 -0.73
C ILE A 53 -0.26 0.96 -1.62
N PRO A 54 1.01 0.83 -2.01
CA PRO A 54 1.49 -0.32 -2.78
C PRO A 54 1.31 -1.63 -2.02
N VAL A 55 1.09 -2.71 -2.76
CA VAL A 55 0.93 -4.05 -2.22
C VAL A 55 2.11 -4.91 -2.62
N LEU A 56 2.70 -5.63 -1.66
CA LEU A 56 3.70 -6.66 -1.89
C LEU A 56 3.02 -8.02 -1.84
N ASN A 57 3.18 -8.81 -2.89
CA ASN A 57 2.64 -10.17 -2.98
C ASN A 57 3.70 -11.11 -3.55
N ASN A 58 4.13 -12.10 -2.76
CA ASN A 58 5.11 -13.11 -3.19
C ASN A 58 6.39 -12.52 -3.85
N GLY A 59 6.83 -11.34 -3.40
CA GLY A 59 8.01 -10.64 -3.94
C GLY A 59 7.71 -9.65 -5.08
N GLU A 60 6.51 -9.65 -5.64
CA GLU A 60 6.06 -8.69 -6.63
C GLU A 60 5.36 -7.48 -6.00
N LYS A 61 5.60 -6.29 -6.54
CA LYS A 61 5.02 -5.03 -6.05
C LYS A 61 3.97 -4.51 -7.00
N TYR A 62 2.80 -4.23 -6.45
CA TYR A 62 1.63 -3.73 -7.16
C TYR A 62 1.35 -2.30 -6.70
N PHE A 63 1.65 -1.35 -7.56
CA PHE A 63 1.43 0.06 -7.29
C PHE A 63 0.01 0.50 -7.70
N PRO A 64 -0.58 1.48 -7.00
CA PRO A 64 -1.81 2.12 -7.44
C PRO A 64 -1.67 2.71 -8.85
N LYS A 65 -2.78 2.75 -9.58
CA LYS A 65 -2.83 3.16 -10.98
C LYS A 65 -2.33 4.60 -11.14
N GLY A 66 -1.33 4.76 -12.01
CA GLY A 66 -0.73 6.07 -12.30
C GLY A 66 0.18 6.62 -11.20
N LYS A 67 0.50 5.82 -10.17
CA LYS A 67 1.46 6.20 -9.12
C LYS A 67 2.69 5.32 -9.16
N THR A 68 3.84 5.92 -8.90
CA THR A 68 5.11 5.23 -8.73
C THR A 68 5.61 5.35 -7.29
N ALA A 69 6.66 4.61 -6.94
CA ALA A 69 7.31 4.74 -5.63
C ALA A 69 7.70 6.20 -5.32
N ARG A 70 8.16 6.97 -6.32
CA ARG A 70 8.53 8.39 -6.13
C ARG A 70 7.33 9.25 -5.75
N ASP A 71 6.20 9.08 -6.43
CA ASP A 71 4.97 9.86 -6.16
C ASP A 71 4.48 9.61 -4.74
N ILE A 72 4.53 8.35 -4.30
CA ILE A 72 4.08 7.93 -2.96
C ILE A 72 5.02 8.49 -1.88
N ILE A 73 6.33 8.49 -2.11
CA ILE A 73 7.31 9.09 -1.20
C ILE A 73 7.09 10.61 -1.11
N MET A 74 6.83 11.28 -2.25
CA MET A 74 6.53 12.71 -2.26
C MET A 74 5.26 13.05 -1.49
N GLU A 75 4.14 12.34 -1.74
CA GLU A 75 2.88 12.54 -1.02
C GLU A 75 3.03 12.33 0.49
N ASN A 76 3.81 11.33 0.90
CA ASN A 76 4.06 11.10 2.33
C ASN A 76 4.87 12.25 2.95
N LYS A 77 5.91 12.74 2.28
CA LYS A 77 6.66 13.93 2.73
C LYS A 77 5.77 15.17 2.85
N GLU A 78 4.87 15.38 1.89
CA GLU A 78 3.92 16.50 1.92
C GLU A 78 2.94 16.41 3.09
N LYS A 79 2.38 15.22 3.35
CA LYS A 79 1.50 14.97 4.50
C LYS A 79 2.22 15.23 5.83
N GLU A 80 3.46 14.77 5.95
CA GLU A 80 4.27 14.97 7.16
C GLU A 80 4.57 16.46 7.41
N ASN A 81 4.91 17.21 6.36
CA ASN A 81 5.14 18.65 6.44
C ASN A 81 3.88 19.44 6.80
N LYS A 82 2.70 19.03 6.29
CA LYS A 82 1.41 19.62 6.69
C LYS A 82 1.08 19.34 8.16
N ALA A 83 1.36 18.13 8.66
CA ALA A 83 1.15 17.80 10.06
C ALA A 83 2.04 18.63 11.01
N LYS A 84 3.28 18.93 10.61
CA LYS A 84 4.19 19.79 11.39
C LYS A 84 3.75 21.27 11.41
N ARG A 85 3.14 21.77 10.33
CA ARG A 85 2.66 23.17 10.23
C ARG A 85 1.40 23.47 11.06
N LYS A 86 0.55 22.49 11.35
CA LYS A 86 -0.65 22.68 12.20
C LYS A 86 -0.36 22.72 13.71
N LYS A 87 0.87 22.44 14.13
CA LYS A 87 1.30 22.43 15.53
C LYS A 87 2.03 23.71 15.96
N LYS A 88 2.05 24.73 15.12
CA LYS A 88 2.76 25.99 15.38
C LYS A 88 1.79 27.16 15.46
#